data_AF-H2AV83-F1
#
_entry.id   AF-H2AV83-F1
#
_cell.length_a   1.000
_cell.length_b   1.000
_cell.length_c   1.000
_cell.angle_alpha   90.00
_cell.angle_beta   90.00
_cell.angle_gamma   90.00
#
_symmetry.space_group_name_H-M   'P 1'
#
loop_
_entity.id
_entity.type
_entity.pdbx_description
1 polymer ?
#
loop_
_entity_poly.entity_id
_entity_poly.type
_entity_poly.pdbx_seq_one_letter_code
_entity_poly.pdbx_strand_id
1 'polypeptide(L)'
;MYCLIFLIVYLITPMTSLQITHKLYFDVNVDGKSIGQLNVGLYGIDVPQAVEKFYQLTISDDPNVNFESNAHFNFLEPNEYIRCTYKGTLSNGGIDPEEKLQSSFDRRGLLAMVNEISNDWFITLAPLPHLDGHYIVFGEIIQGMEVFQNMLNEITIDDHNTIEQDVSLDNCGELEIVPLNQRQMRNLQDTLQMEAEKPARTLHDEL
;
A
#
# COMPACT_ATOMS: atom_id res chain seq x y z
N MET A 1 -47.28 25.19 -7.20
CA MET A 1 -46.54 25.19 -5.92
C MET A 1 -46.04 23.77 -5.64
N TYR A 2 -44.98 23.35 -6.33
CA TYR A 2 -44.12 22.23 -5.97
C TYR A 2 -42.76 22.55 -6.59
N CYS A 3 -41.82 22.98 -5.75
CA CYS A 3 -40.48 23.35 -6.14
C CYS A 3 -39.67 22.06 -6.21
N LEU A 4 -39.55 21.49 -7.41
CA LEU A 4 -38.60 20.43 -7.73
C LEU A 4 -37.20 21.05 -7.80
N ILE A 5 -36.56 21.17 -6.63
CA ILE A 5 -35.11 21.26 -6.56
C ILE A 5 -34.66 19.86 -6.15
N PHE A 6 -34.37 19.03 -7.16
CA PHE A 6 -33.48 17.89 -6.96
C PHE A 6 -32.14 18.49 -6.55
N LEU A 7 -31.94 18.56 -5.25
CA LEU A 7 -30.69 18.91 -4.60
C LEU A 7 -29.73 17.78 -4.97
N ILE A 8 -29.03 17.93 -6.11
CA ILE A 8 -27.80 17.21 -6.39
C ILE A 8 -26.80 17.72 -5.35
N VAL A 9 -26.89 17.19 -4.14
CA VAL A 9 -25.74 17.09 -3.24
C VAL A 9 -24.97 15.92 -3.81
N TYR A 10 -24.18 16.21 -4.86
CA TYR A 10 -23.00 15.41 -5.08
C TYR A 10 -22.21 15.57 -3.80
N LEU A 11 -22.20 14.51 -2.99
CA LEU A 11 -21.39 14.40 -1.80
C LEU A 11 -19.97 14.80 -2.22
N ILE A 12 -19.57 16.01 -1.87
CA ILE A 12 -18.16 16.33 -1.74
C ILE A 12 -17.78 15.52 -0.51
N THR A 13 -17.43 14.25 -0.70
CA THR A 13 -16.73 13.52 0.34
C THR A 13 -15.53 14.41 0.68
N PRO A 14 -15.40 14.88 1.93
CA PRO A 14 -14.19 15.58 2.30
C PRO A 14 -13.05 14.60 1.97
N MET A 15 -12.05 15.04 1.19
CA MET A 15 -10.82 14.28 1.03
C MET A 15 -10.31 13.99 2.44
N THR A 16 -10.55 12.78 2.91
CA THR A 16 -10.01 12.31 4.17
C THR A 16 -8.52 12.18 3.90
N SER A 17 -7.73 13.01 4.57
CA SER A 17 -6.28 12.85 4.55
C SER A 17 -5.97 11.43 5.02
N LEU A 18 -5.31 10.64 4.18
CA LEU A 18 -4.94 9.26 4.48
C LEU A 18 -4.28 9.17 5.85
N GLN A 19 -4.76 8.27 6.71
CA GLN A 19 -4.35 8.21 8.11
C GLN A 19 -3.45 7.02 8.38
N ILE A 20 -2.24 7.28 8.88
CA ILE A 20 -1.32 6.22 9.31
C ILE A 20 -1.88 5.53 10.55
N THR A 21 -2.14 4.23 10.46
CA THR A 21 -2.62 3.38 11.56
C THR A 21 -1.60 2.35 12.02
N HIS A 22 -0.68 1.93 11.13
CA HIS A 22 0.41 1.01 11.47
C HIS A 22 1.72 1.63 11.01
N LYS A 23 2.77 1.46 11.81
CA LYS A 23 4.14 1.79 11.42
C LYS A 23 5.00 0.55 11.45
N LEU A 24 5.66 0.28 10.34
CA LEU A 24 6.50 -0.89 10.14
C LEU A 24 7.93 -0.45 9.82
N TYR A 25 8.89 -1.35 10.01
CA TYR A 25 10.27 -1.16 9.60
C TYR A 25 10.74 -2.33 8.72
N PHE A 26 11.70 -2.05 7.84
CA PHE A 26 12.47 -3.04 7.08
C PHE A 26 13.94 -2.64 7.03
N ASP A 27 14.83 -3.57 7.33
CA ASP A 27 16.26 -3.42 7.09
C ASP A 27 16.55 -3.80 5.62
N VAL A 28 17.06 -2.84 4.85
CA VAL A 28 17.32 -2.97 3.42
C VAL A 28 18.76 -3.42 3.19
N ASN A 29 18.93 -4.46 2.38
CA ASN A 29 20.24 -4.94 1.94
C ASN A 29 20.36 -4.90 0.41
N VAL A 30 21.57 -4.69 -0.08
CA VAL A 30 21.94 -4.84 -1.49
C VAL A 30 23.18 -5.73 -1.56
N ASP A 31 23.10 -6.87 -2.23
CA ASP A 31 24.15 -7.90 -2.30
C ASP A 31 24.73 -8.28 -0.92
N GLY A 32 23.86 -8.38 0.09
CA GLY A 32 24.23 -8.68 1.48
C GLY A 32 24.89 -7.53 2.25
N LYS A 33 25.02 -6.34 1.65
CA LYS A 33 25.45 -5.12 2.34
C LYS A 33 24.24 -4.38 2.89
N SER A 34 24.23 -4.16 4.20
CA SER A 34 23.22 -3.33 4.86
C SER A 34 23.31 -1.87 4.41
N ILE A 35 22.21 -1.38 3.85
CA ILE A 35 22.04 0.02 3.42
C ILE A 35 21.42 0.86 4.55
N GLY A 36 20.55 0.25 5.34
CA GLY A 36 19.93 0.87 6.51
C GLY A 36 18.46 0.47 6.68
N GLN A 37 17.78 1.14 7.61
CA GLN A 37 16.39 0.85 7.94
C GLN A 37 15.43 1.84 7.26
N LEU A 38 14.36 1.31 6.68
CA LEU A 38 13.26 2.05 6.10
C LEU A 38 12.01 1.88 6.96
N ASN A 39 11.40 2.98 7.39
CA ASN A 39 10.14 2.93 8.14
C ASN A 39 8.99 3.41 7.26
N VAL A 40 7.88 2.67 7.29
CA VAL A 40 6.68 2.97 6.51
C VAL A 40 5.47 3.12 7.41
N GLY A 41 4.54 3.98 7.01
CA GLY A 41 3.21 4.12 7.59
C GLY A 41 2.16 3.53 6.67
N LEU A 42 1.17 2.82 7.21
CA LEU A 42 0.08 2.19 6.45
C LEU A 42 -1.27 2.83 6.73
N TYR A 43 -2.13 2.92 5.71
CA TYR A 43 -3.42 3.60 5.75
C TYR A 43 -4.59 2.67 6.11
N GLY A 44 -4.54 2.01 7.27
CA GLY A 44 -5.43 0.89 7.59
C GLY A 44 -6.88 1.24 7.87
N ILE A 45 -7.27 2.52 7.91
CA ILE A 45 -8.68 2.93 7.85
C ILE A 45 -9.16 3.01 6.41
N ASP A 46 -8.33 3.58 5.53
CA ASP A 46 -8.71 3.94 4.17
C ASP A 46 -8.68 2.72 3.22
N VAL A 47 -7.73 1.81 3.43
CA VAL A 47 -7.53 0.60 2.61
C VAL A 47 -7.23 -0.63 3.49
N PRO A 48 -8.17 -1.03 4.37
CA PRO A 48 -7.93 -2.04 5.40
C PRO A 48 -7.49 -3.40 4.83
N GLN A 49 -8.00 -3.83 3.67
CA GLN A 49 -7.65 -5.13 3.11
C GLN A 49 -6.23 -5.14 2.54
N ALA A 50 -5.84 -4.07 1.83
CA ALA A 50 -4.48 -3.90 1.35
C ALA A 50 -3.47 -3.84 2.52
N VAL A 51 -3.82 -3.11 3.58
CA VAL A 51 -2.98 -3.00 4.78
C VAL A 51 -2.85 -4.32 5.51
N GLU A 52 -3.94 -5.03 5.76
CA GLU A 52 -3.92 -6.33 6.44
C GLU A 52 -3.06 -7.34 5.67
N LYS A 53 -3.23 -7.38 4.34
CA LYS A 53 -2.46 -8.27 3.46
C LYS A 53 -0.96 -8.04 3.57
N PHE A 54 -0.53 -6.78 3.57
CA PHE A 54 0.88 -6.41 3.70
C PHE A 54 1.42 -6.62 5.13
N TYR A 55 0.60 -6.27 6.12
CA TYR A 55 0.93 -6.36 7.53
C TYR A 55 1.21 -7.80 7.96
N GLN A 56 0.33 -8.74 7.62
CA GLN A 56 0.48 -10.17 7.97
C GLN A 56 1.80 -10.78 7.46
N LEU A 57 2.28 -10.36 6.29
CA LEU A 57 3.55 -10.83 5.74
C LEU A 57 4.76 -10.23 6.48
N THR A 58 4.62 -9.00 6.96
CA THR A 58 5.69 -8.30 7.69
C THR A 58 5.88 -8.87 9.09
N ILE A 59 4.81 -9.25 9.77
CA ILE A 59 4.86 -9.71 11.17
C ILE A 59 4.94 -11.23 11.33
N SER A 60 4.93 -11.99 10.23
CA SER A 60 4.98 -13.45 10.27
C SER A 60 6.38 -13.93 10.64
N ASP A 61 6.47 -14.90 11.55
CA ASP A 61 7.71 -15.62 11.86
C ASP A 61 7.92 -16.88 10.98
N ASP A 62 6.94 -17.27 10.16
CA ASP A 62 7.08 -18.42 9.26
C ASP A 62 7.96 -18.04 8.04
N PRO A 63 9.10 -18.70 7.82
CA PRO A 63 10.00 -18.39 6.70
C PRO A 63 9.39 -18.67 5.31
N ASN A 64 8.30 -19.42 5.21
CA ASN A 64 7.57 -19.58 3.95
C ASN A 64 6.61 -18.41 3.67
N VAL A 65 6.46 -17.50 4.63
CA VAL A 65 5.46 -16.42 4.63
C VAL A 65 6.07 -15.04 4.86
N ASN A 66 7.14 -14.94 5.65
CA ASN A 66 7.70 -13.66 6.05
C ASN A 66 8.36 -12.92 4.88
N PHE A 67 8.57 -11.61 5.04
CA PHE A 67 9.30 -10.84 4.03
C PHE A 67 10.79 -11.17 3.97
N GLU A 68 11.43 -11.43 5.12
CA GLU A 68 12.85 -11.79 5.22
C GLU A 68 13.32 -12.77 4.16
N SER A 69 12.55 -13.84 3.95
CA SER A 69 12.93 -14.91 3.03
C SER A 69 12.29 -14.79 1.64
N ASN A 70 11.32 -13.89 1.45
CA ASN A 70 10.43 -13.96 0.29
C ASN A 70 10.24 -12.65 -0.49
N ALA A 71 10.69 -11.50 0.03
CA ALA A 71 10.48 -10.19 -0.57
C ALA A 71 11.77 -9.60 -1.13
N HIS A 72 11.80 -9.34 -2.45
CA HIS A 72 12.95 -8.74 -3.13
C HIS A 72 12.50 -7.65 -4.10
N PHE A 73 13.21 -6.51 -4.09
CA PHE A 73 13.11 -5.56 -5.19
C PHE A 73 13.83 -6.13 -6.41
N ASN A 74 13.09 -6.29 -7.50
CA ASN A 74 13.60 -7.01 -8.69
C ASN A 74 13.34 -6.27 -10.01
N PHE A 75 12.61 -5.17 -9.99
CA PHE A 75 12.25 -4.41 -11.17
C PHE A 75 12.21 -2.92 -10.85
N LEU A 76 12.78 -2.10 -11.71
CA LEU A 76 12.80 -0.64 -11.57
C LEU A 76 12.35 -0.01 -12.87
N GLU A 77 11.19 0.66 -12.86
CA GLU A 77 10.78 1.51 -13.97
C GLU A 77 11.48 2.88 -13.82
N PRO A 78 12.37 3.27 -14.75
CA PRO A 78 13.20 4.44 -14.58
C PRO A 78 12.38 5.72 -14.34
N ASN A 79 12.69 6.43 -13.26
CA ASN A 79 12.01 7.65 -12.80
C ASN A 79 10.55 7.47 -12.34
N GLU A 80 10.01 6.25 -12.35
CA GLU A 80 8.63 6.01 -11.95
C GLU A 80 8.55 5.27 -10.61
N TYR A 81 8.85 3.98 -10.57
CA TYR A 81 8.71 3.17 -9.36
C TYR A 81 9.73 2.03 -9.31
N ILE A 82 9.96 1.52 -8.10
CA ILE A 82 10.67 0.26 -7.88
C ILE A 82 9.70 -0.78 -7.33
N ARG A 83 9.67 -1.98 -7.90
CA ARG A 83 8.74 -3.05 -7.54
C ARG A 83 9.46 -4.13 -6.72
N CYS A 84 8.79 -4.52 -5.65
CA CYS A 84 9.11 -5.68 -4.83
C CYS A 84 8.17 -6.83 -5.18
N THR A 85 8.74 -7.97 -5.56
CA THR A 85 7.99 -9.21 -5.73
C THR A 85 8.07 -10.04 -4.46
N TYR A 86 6.94 -10.61 -4.08
CA TYR A 86 6.84 -11.54 -2.98
C TYR A 86 6.63 -12.97 -3.48
N LYS A 87 7.48 -13.90 -3.06
CA LYS A 87 7.50 -15.31 -3.55
C LYS A 87 7.03 -16.35 -2.53
N GLY A 88 6.58 -15.93 -1.35
CA GLY A 88 6.14 -16.85 -0.29
C GLY A 88 4.77 -17.45 -0.58
N THR A 89 4.32 -18.34 0.32
CA THR A 89 3.17 -19.22 0.09
C THR A 89 1.83 -18.67 0.55
N LEU A 90 1.85 -17.55 1.30
CA LEU A 90 0.63 -17.01 1.88
C LEU A 90 -0.28 -16.33 0.84
N SER A 91 -1.49 -16.86 0.70
CA SER A 91 -2.58 -16.25 -0.07
C SER A 91 -3.61 -15.65 0.88
N ASN A 92 -3.71 -14.32 0.91
CA ASN A 92 -4.52 -13.57 1.86
C ASN A 92 -5.92 -13.19 1.35
N GLY A 93 -6.42 -13.88 0.33
CA GLY A 93 -7.62 -13.44 -0.39
C GLY A 93 -7.33 -12.22 -1.30
N GLY A 94 -8.38 -11.76 -1.97
CA GLY A 94 -8.33 -10.58 -2.85
C GLY A 94 -8.67 -9.29 -2.10
N ILE A 95 -8.25 -8.15 -2.64
CA ILE A 95 -8.62 -6.82 -2.17
C ILE A 95 -9.89 -6.34 -2.90
N ASP A 96 -10.81 -5.67 -2.21
CA ASP A 96 -11.96 -5.02 -2.82
C ASP A 96 -11.51 -3.93 -3.81
N PRO A 97 -11.94 -4.00 -5.09
CA PRO A 97 -11.63 -2.97 -6.08
C PRO A 97 -12.09 -1.56 -5.70
N GLU A 98 -13.08 -1.40 -4.80
CA GLU A 98 -13.50 -0.07 -4.29
C GLU A 98 -12.35 0.67 -3.57
N GLU A 99 -11.36 -0.03 -2.99
CA GLU A 99 -10.19 0.59 -2.34
C GLU A 99 -9.30 1.38 -3.34
N LYS A 100 -9.35 1.07 -4.65
CA LYS A 100 -8.61 1.82 -5.70
C LYS A 100 -9.08 3.26 -5.84
N LEU A 101 -10.36 3.53 -5.60
CA LEU A 101 -10.98 4.84 -5.86
C LEU A 101 -10.49 5.93 -4.89
N GLN A 102 -9.84 5.54 -3.79
CA GLN A 102 -9.28 6.46 -2.79
C GLN A 102 -7.80 6.81 -3.05
N SER A 103 -7.17 6.19 -4.05
CA SER A 103 -5.73 6.27 -4.26
C SER A 103 -5.31 7.44 -5.17
N SER A 104 -4.32 8.22 -4.72
CA SER A 104 -3.66 9.25 -5.54
C SER A 104 -2.15 9.14 -5.44
N PHE A 105 -1.48 9.23 -6.60
CA PHE A 105 -0.04 9.13 -6.78
C PHE A 105 0.60 10.52 -6.91
N ASP A 106 0.53 11.29 -5.83
CA ASP A 106 0.90 12.71 -5.81
C ASP A 106 2.36 13.00 -5.39
N ARG A 107 3.08 11.99 -4.88
CA ARG A 107 4.43 12.16 -4.33
C ARG A 107 5.30 10.91 -4.43
N ARG A 108 6.60 11.12 -4.22
CA ARG A 108 7.60 10.07 -4.04
C ARG A 108 7.41 9.37 -2.69
N GLY A 109 7.71 8.07 -2.65
CA GLY A 109 7.72 7.27 -1.43
C GLY A 109 6.36 6.69 -1.04
N LEU A 110 5.38 6.71 -1.95
CA LEU A 110 4.11 6.03 -1.76
C LEU A 110 4.29 4.53 -2.02
N LEU A 111 3.66 3.70 -1.17
CA LEU A 111 3.59 2.25 -1.34
C LEU A 111 2.26 1.90 -2.00
N ALA A 112 2.31 1.07 -3.05
CA ALA A 112 1.11 0.65 -3.77
C ALA A 112 1.14 -0.82 -4.19
N MET A 113 -0.02 -1.47 -4.18
CA MET A 113 -0.19 -2.85 -4.62
C MET A 113 -0.17 -2.94 -6.14
N VAL A 114 0.51 -3.95 -6.70
CA VAL A 114 0.56 -4.18 -8.16
C VAL A 114 -0.79 -4.67 -8.69
N ASN A 115 -1.55 -5.42 -7.89
CA ASN A 115 -2.92 -5.82 -8.17
C ASN A 115 -3.62 -6.30 -6.87
N GLU A 116 -4.89 -6.67 -6.97
CA GLU A 116 -5.73 -7.08 -5.84
C GLU A 116 -5.41 -8.48 -5.32
N ILE A 117 -4.69 -9.31 -6.08
CA ILE A 117 -4.53 -10.75 -5.83
C ILE A 117 -3.11 -11.10 -5.37
N SER A 118 -2.06 -10.55 -5.97
CA SER A 118 -0.68 -10.79 -5.56
C SER A 118 -0.31 -9.99 -4.31
N ASN A 119 0.79 -10.39 -3.67
CA ASN A 119 1.43 -9.65 -2.58
C ASN A 119 2.54 -8.72 -3.11
N ASP A 120 2.62 -8.54 -4.44
CA ASP A 120 3.62 -7.68 -5.06
C ASP A 120 3.21 -6.21 -4.90
N TRP A 121 4.20 -5.38 -4.61
CA TRP A 121 3.99 -3.96 -4.34
C TRP A 121 5.14 -3.13 -4.91
N PHE A 122 4.98 -1.82 -4.95
CA PHE A 122 6.01 -0.91 -5.44
C PHE A 122 6.07 0.37 -4.63
N ILE A 123 7.22 1.06 -4.70
CA ILE A 123 7.44 2.38 -4.12
C ILE A 123 7.63 3.40 -5.24
N THR A 124 6.91 4.52 -5.17
CA THR A 124 7.06 5.61 -6.15
C THR A 124 8.38 6.36 -5.98
N LEU A 125 9.00 6.73 -7.11
CA LEU A 125 10.20 7.55 -7.21
C LEU A 125 9.89 9.03 -7.49
N ALA A 126 8.67 9.31 -7.96
CA ALA A 126 8.13 10.61 -8.32
C ALA A 126 6.59 10.62 -8.21
N PRO A 127 5.91 11.77 -8.35
CA PRO A 127 4.47 11.81 -8.60
C PRO A 127 4.10 11.09 -9.90
N LEU A 128 3.09 10.21 -9.87
CA LEU A 128 2.65 9.38 -11.01
C LEU A 128 1.13 9.45 -11.21
N PRO A 129 0.54 10.64 -11.49
CA PRO A 129 -0.92 10.81 -11.58
C PRO A 129 -1.58 9.96 -12.67
N HIS A 130 -0.81 9.44 -13.63
CA HIS A 130 -1.33 8.52 -14.64
C HIS A 130 -1.66 7.12 -14.08
N LEU A 131 -1.26 6.81 -12.84
CA LEU A 131 -1.60 5.60 -12.11
C LEU A 131 -2.82 5.75 -11.20
N ASP A 132 -3.37 6.97 -11.06
CA ASP A 132 -4.53 7.25 -10.21
C ASP A 132 -5.74 6.38 -10.61
N GLY A 133 -6.37 5.77 -9.61
CA GLY A 133 -7.50 4.85 -9.82
C GLY A 133 -7.17 3.49 -10.42
N HIS A 134 -5.91 3.23 -10.82
CA HIS A 134 -5.49 1.95 -11.39
C HIS A 134 -4.90 1.00 -10.34
N TYR A 135 -4.26 1.55 -9.32
CA TYR A 135 -3.55 0.83 -8.27
C TYR A 135 -4.00 1.32 -6.89
N ILE A 136 -3.77 0.48 -5.87
CA ILE A 136 -4.16 0.78 -4.49
C ILE A 136 -2.94 1.31 -3.75
N VAL A 137 -2.94 2.59 -3.41
CA VAL A 137 -1.96 3.21 -2.51
C VAL A 137 -2.32 2.86 -1.07
N PHE A 138 -1.44 2.14 -0.38
CA PHE A 138 -1.73 1.60 0.95
C PHE A 138 -0.80 2.11 2.06
N GLY A 139 0.25 2.86 1.70
CA GLY A 139 1.15 3.44 2.68
C GLY A 139 2.13 4.45 2.10
N GLU A 140 3.05 4.90 2.93
CA GLU A 140 4.16 5.78 2.55
C GLU A 140 5.41 5.55 3.41
N ILE A 141 6.57 5.93 2.88
CA ILE A 141 7.80 6.04 3.66
C ILE A 141 7.66 7.21 4.64
N ILE A 142 7.84 6.94 5.93
CA ILE A 142 7.77 7.94 7.00
C ILE A 142 9.16 8.29 7.57
N GLN A 143 10.15 7.41 7.41
CA GLN A 143 11.55 7.65 7.79
C GLN A 143 12.47 6.77 6.93
N GLY A 144 13.71 7.23 6.71
CA GLY A 144 14.69 6.50 5.90
C GLY A 144 14.61 6.80 4.41
N MET A 145 14.10 7.99 4.02
CA MET A 145 14.14 8.40 2.61
C MET A 145 15.58 8.46 2.07
N GLU A 146 16.56 8.82 2.90
CA GLU A 146 17.98 8.70 2.51
C GLU A 146 18.43 7.26 2.31
N VAL A 147 17.93 6.29 3.09
CA VAL A 147 18.21 4.86 2.93
C VAL A 147 17.64 4.38 1.61
N PHE A 148 16.39 4.76 1.30
CA PHE A 148 15.75 4.45 0.03
C PHE A 148 16.52 5.04 -1.16
N GLN A 149 16.99 6.29 -1.05
CA GLN A 149 17.83 6.89 -2.10
C GLN A 149 19.20 6.20 -2.23
N ASN A 150 19.82 5.81 -1.12
CA ASN A 150 21.10 5.10 -1.14
C ASN A 150 20.95 3.72 -1.78
N MET A 151 19.89 2.99 -1.47
CA MET A 151 19.56 1.72 -2.13
C MET A 151 19.46 1.91 -3.64
N LEU A 152 18.72 2.92 -4.12
CA LEU A 152 18.60 3.22 -5.56
C LEU A 152 19.93 3.57 -6.23
N ASN A 153 20.90 4.11 -5.48
CA ASN A 153 22.23 4.44 -6.02
C ASN A 153 23.15 3.21 -6.13
N GLU A 154 22.82 2.11 -5.43
CA GLU A 154 23.63 0.88 -5.39
C GLU A 154 23.14 -0.16 -6.40
N ILE A 155 22.01 0.09 -7.08
CA ILE A 155 21.41 -0.84 -8.04
C ILE A 155 21.64 -0.42 -9.50
N THR A 156 21.73 -1.41 -10.37
CA THR A 156 21.73 -1.29 -11.83
C THR A 156 20.61 -2.15 -12.41
N ILE A 157 20.17 -1.81 -13.63
CA ILE A 157 19.15 -2.57 -14.36
C ILE A 157 19.65 -3.03 -15.71
N ASP A 158 19.11 -4.17 -16.16
CA ASP A 158 19.29 -4.67 -17.52
C ASP A 158 18.35 -4.00 -18.54
N ASP A 159 18.42 -4.46 -19.80
CA ASP A 159 17.57 -3.95 -20.89
C ASP A 159 16.06 -4.24 -20.71
N HIS A 160 15.68 -5.05 -19.72
CA HIS A 160 14.30 -5.39 -19.38
C HIS A 160 13.86 -4.76 -18.05
N ASN A 161 14.58 -3.76 -17.56
CA ASN A 161 14.33 -3.08 -16.29
C ASN A 161 14.44 -4.02 -15.06
N THR A 162 15.11 -5.16 -15.20
CA THR A 162 15.36 -6.11 -14.10
C THR A 162 16.56 -5.64 -13.30
N ILE A 163 16.42 -5.59 -11.98
CA ILE A 163 17.52 -5.23 -11.07
C ILE A 163 18.55 -6.36 -11.06
N GLU A 164 19.83 -6.02 -11.25
CA GLU A 164 20.92 -7.01 -11.31
C GLU A 164 21.39 -7.47 -9.93
N GLN A 165 21.26 -6.61 -8.92
CA GLN A 165 21.66 -6.88 -7.54
C GLN A 165 20.56 -7.60 -6.77
N ASP A 166 20.97 -8.36 -5.75
CA ASP A 166 20.02 -8.92 -4.79
C ASP A 166 19.62 -7.85 -3.77
N VAL A 167 18.41 -7.31 -3.90
CA VAL A 167 17.87 -6.29 -3.01
C VAL A 167 16.79 -6.90 -2.11
N SER A 168 17.15 -7.28 -0.90
CA SER A 168 16.31 -7.99 0.06
C SER A 168 15.85 -7.12 1.24
N LEU A 169 14.79 -7.58 1.91
CA LEU A 169 14.24 -6.99 3.12
C LEU A 169 14.42 -7.96 4.29
N ASP A 170 15.62 -8.03 4.87
CA ASP A 170 16.00 -9.12 5.78
C ASP A 170 15.23 -9.05 7.10
N ASN A 171 15.31 -7.95 7.84
CA ASN A 171 14.64 -7.85 9.13
C ASN A 171 13.48 -6.89 9.03
N CYS A 172 12.29 -7.32 9.44
CA CYS A 172 11.09 -6.52 9.36
C CYS A 172 10.18 -6.74 10.55
N GLY A 173 9.34 -5.76 10.84
CA GLY A 173 8.37 -5.89 11.92
C GLY A 173 7.56 -4.65 12.18
N GLU A 174 6.73 -4.75 13.21
CA GLU A 174 5.92 -3.64 13.70
C GLU A 174 6.73 -2.73 14.63
N LEU A 175 6.68 -1.42 14.37
CA LEU A 175 7.16 -0.39 15.28
C LEU A 175 6.06 0.01 16.27
N GLU A 176 4.87 0.34 15.74
CA GLU A 176 3.71 0.71 16.56
C GLU A 176 2.39 0.62 15.78
N ILE A 177 1.31 0.31 16.50
CA ILE A 177 -0.07 0.58 16.07
C ILE A 177 -0.47 1.95 16.64
N VAL A 178 -0.89 2.86 15.76
CA VAL A 178 -1.32 4.20 16.14
C VAL A 178 -2.78 4.15 16.59
N PRO A 179 -3.09 4.38 17.89
CA PRO A 179 -4.45 4.33 18.37
C PRO A 179 -5.27 5.48 17.78
N LEU A 180 -6.49 5.16 17.34
CA LEU A 180 -7.41 6.14 16.78
C LEU A 180 -7.93 7.07 17.88
N ASN A 181 -7.86 8.38 17.65
CA ASN A 181 -8.46 9.36 18.55
C ASN A 181 -10.00 9.34 18.46
N GLN A 182 -10.68 10.00 19.41
CA GLN A 182 -12.15 9.98 19.49
C GLN A 182 -12.85 10.44 18.21
N ARG A 183 -12.25 11.38 17.47
CA ARG A 183 -12.83 11.88 16.20
C ARG A 183 -12.68 10.83 15.11
N GLN A 184 -11.50 10.21 15.00
CA GLN A 184 -11.24 9.14 14.03
C GLN A 184 -12.13 7.93 14.33
N MET A 185 -12.29 7.56 15.60
CA MET A 185 -13.17 6.47 16.02
C MET A 185 -14.62 6.71 15.64
N ARG A 186 -15.13 7.94 15.83
CA ARG A 186 -16.49 8.29 15.43
C ARG A 186 -16.66 8.20 13.91
N ASN A 187 -15.73 8.77 13.15
CA ASN A 187 -15.78 8.69 11.69
C ASN A 187 -15.76 7.24 11.20
N LEU A 188 -14.90 6.39 11.78
CA LEU A 188 -14.85 4.96 11.45
C LEU A 188 -16.17 4.26 11.76
N GLN A 189 -16.78 4.54 12.91
CA GLN A 189 -18.10 4.00 13.27
C GLN A 189 -19.17 4.41 12.26
N ASP A 190 -19.18 5.68 11.85
CA ASP A 190 -20.13 6.19 10.84
C ASP A 190 -19.92 5.46 9.50
N THR A 191 -18.66 5.29 9.05
CA THR A 191 -18.34 4.55 7.81
C THR A 191 -18.79 3.10 7.87
N LEU A 192 -18.45 2.38 8.96
CA LEU A 192 -18.83 0.98 9.13
C LEU A 192 -20.35 0.80 9.18
N GLN A 193 -21.07 1.74 9.80
CA GLN A 193 -22.53 1.72 9.81
C GLN A 193 -23.10 1.94 8.40
N MET A 194 -22.55 2.89 7.64
CA MET A 194 -22.97 3.11 6.24
C MET A 194 -22.71 1.88 5.35
N GLU A 195 -21.60 1.17 5.54
CA GLU A 195 -21.30 -0.06 4.80
C GLU A 195 -22.22 -1.21 5.19
N ALA A 196 -22.52 -1.38 6.49
CA ALA A 196 -23.48 -2.39 6.96
C ALA A 196 -24.90 -2.14 6.43
N GLU A 197 -25.23 -0.89 6.12
CA GLU A 197 -26.52 -0.47 5.55
C GLU A 197 -26.54 -0.53 4.01
N LYS A 198 -25.41 -0.75 3.32
CA LYS A 198 -25.39 -0.96 1.87
C LYS A 198 -26.22 -2.22 1.54
N PRO A 199 -27.23 -2.15 0.65
CA PRO A 199 -27.99 -3.32 0.25
C PRO A 199 -27.05 -4.35 -0.39
N ALA A 200 -27.20 -5.62 0.00
CA ALA A 200 -26.42 -6.71 -0.58
C ALA A 200 -26.52 -6.64 -2.12
N ARG A 201 -25.38 -6.53 -2.81
CA ARG A 201 -25.33 -6.53 -4.28
C ARG A 201 -25.97 -7.83 -4.76
N THR A 202 -27.18 -7.76 -5.32
CA THR A 202 -27.77 -8.88 -6.05
C THR A 202 -26.92 -9.13 -7.28
N LEU A 203 -26.22 -10.28 -7.30
CA LEU A 203 -25.55 -10.85 -8.47
C LEU A 203 -26.59 -11.32 -9.50
N HIS A 204 -27.43 -10.42 -10.01
CA HIS A 204 -28.31 -10.65 -11.15
C HIS A 204 -28.36 -9.34 -11.94
N ASP A 205 -27.54 -9.26 -12.99
CA ASP A 205 -27.90 -8.68 -14.29
C ASP A 205 -26.64 -8.39 -15.12
N GLU A 206 -25.88 -9.43 -15.49
CA GLU A 206 -25.11 -9.47 -16.75
C GLU A 206 -25.01 -10.93 -17.22
N LEU A 207 -26.05 -11.38 -17.95
CA LEU A 207 -26.03 -12.52 -18.87
C LEU A 207 -26.63 -12.08 -20.21
#